data_AF-A0A821NEF9-F1
#
_entry.id   AF-A0A821NEF9-F1
#
_cell.length_a   1.000
_cell.length_b   1.000
_cell.length_c   1.000
_cell.angle_alpha   90.00
_cell.angle_beta   90.00
_cell.angle_gamma   90.00
#
_symmetry.space_group_name_H-M   'P 1'
#
loop_
_entity.id
_entity.type
_entity.pdbx_description
1 polymer ?
#
loop_
_entity_poly.entity_id
_entity_poly.type
_entity_poly.pdbx_seq_one_letter_code
_entity_poly.pdbx_strand_id
1 'polypeptide(L)'
;IIRAKFEKLFHSKTTTDKLTSDELTQSICRITTFYQKLIQILTELRLQILCALSLQDSLISSLWQFLNNIGSTCGLKELLKIYEMNKENYHPIFDLLQLFCNLCSYLATVLDEEEMYKEQKYLTLESWSQFSLFLNQFVYRLIRIEFERTITTSVKLKLENNQLYKTLHQLLILLHERNSRKSFTPDSHWLIR
;
A
#
# COMPACT_ATOMS: atom_id res chain seq x y z
N ILE A 1 -3.78 7.97 -24.12
CA ILE A 1 -5.08 8.36 -23.52
C ILE A 1 -5.13 8.01 -22.02
N ILE A 2 -4.83 6.76 -21.63
CA ILE A 2 -4.78 6.34 -20.21
C ILE A 2 -3.70 7.12 -19.44
N ARG A 3 -2.46 7.20 -19.95
CA ARG A 3 -1.35 7.97 -19.34
C ARG A 3 -1.68 9.45 -19.06
N ALA A 4 -2.28 10.15 -20.04
CA ALA A 4 -2.66 11.56 -19.89
C ALA A 4 -3.87 11.79 -18.95
N LYS A 5 -4.76 10.78 -18.81
CA LYS A 5 -5.80 10.79 -17.77
C LYS A 5 -5.22 10.48 -16.39
N PHE A 6 -4.26 9.57 -16.30
CA PHE A 6 -3.50 9.22 -15.10
C PHE A 6 -2.82 10.47 -14.51
N GLU A 7 -2.00 11.19 -15.29
CA GLU A 7 -1.26 12.37 -14.81
C GLU A 7 -2.18 13.53 -14.32
N LYS A 8 -3.36 13.72 -14.93
CA LYS A 8 -4.32 14.76 -14.51
C LYS A 8 -5.02 14.45 -13.18
N LEU A 9 -5.09 13.19 -12.76
CA LEU A 9 -5.79 12.75 -11.55
C LEU A 9 -4.92 12.81 -10.29
N PHE A 10 -3.62 12.59 -10.42
CA PHE A 10 -2.67 12.65 -9.30
C PHE A 10 -2.50 14.06 -8.72
N HIS A 11 -3.11 15.08 -9.32
CA HIS A 11 -3.11 16.45 -8.81
C HIS A 11 -4.46 16.90 -8.23
N SER A 12 -5.51 16.07 -8.27
CA SER A 12 -6.80 16.41 -7.70
C SER A 12 -6.97 15.80 -6.29
N LYS A 13 -7.38 16.61 -5.31
CA LYS A 13 -7.73 16.12 -3.96
C LYS A 13 -8.93 15.16 -4.05
N THR A 14 -8.74 13.94 -3.59
CA THR A 14 -9.76 12.89 -3.56
C THR A 14 -10.37 12.86 -2.15
N THR A 15 -11.67 13.07 -2.04
CA THR A 15 -12.40 12.96 -0.76
C THR A 15 -13.05 11.58 -0.64
N THR A 16 -13.44 11.17 0.56
CA THR A 16 -14.13 9.88 0.83
C THR A 16 -15.33 9.60 -0.05
N ASP A 17 -16.13 10.63 -0.36
CA ASP A 17 -17.32 10.46 -1.20
C ASP A 17 -16.95 10.29 -2.68
N LYS A 18 -15.76 10.72 -3.09
CA LYS A 18 -15.23 10.50 -4.45
C LYS A 18 -14.61 9.12 -4.63
N LEU A 19 -14.06 8.50 -3.58
CA LEU A 19 -13.48 7.14 -3.66
C LEU A 19 -14.47 6.09 -4.17
N THR A 20 -15.77 6.29 -3.90
CA THR A 20 -16.84 5.36 -4.29
C THR A 20 -17.57 5.78 -5.56
N SER A 21 -17.62 7.08 -5.87
CA SER A 21 -18.46 7.64 -6.95
C SER A 21 -17.70 8.13 -8.18
N ASP A 22 -16.38 8.35 -8.09
CA ASP A 22 -15.57 8.85 -9.20
C ASP A 22 -15.24 7.72 -10.19
N GLU A 23 -15.71 7.86 -11.43
CA GLU A 23 -15.52 6.88 -12.52
C GLU A 23 -14.03 6.56 -12.77
N LEU A 24 -13.18 7.56 -12.56
CA LEU A 24 -11.75 7.45 -12.77
C LEU A 24 -11.07 6.67 -11.63
N THR A 25 -11.43 6.96 -10.38
CA THR A 25 -11.03 6.17 -9.21
C THR A 25 -11.45 4.70 -9.36
N GLN A 26 -12.68 4.44 -9.82
CA GLN A 26 -13.14 3.08 -10.10
C GLN A 26 -12.32 2.41 -11.20
N SER A 27 -11.96 3.15 -12.26
CA SER A 27 -11.13 2.64 -13.35
C SER A 27 -9.73 2.24 -12.88
N ILE A 28 -9.09 3.09 -12.07
CA ILE A 28 -7.78 2.79 -11.46
C ILE A 28 -7.90 1.55 -10.59
N CYS A 29 -8.90 1.49 -9.70
CA CYS A 29 -9.11 0.34 -8.84
C CYS A 29 -9.32 -0.96 -9.63
N ARG A 30 -10.08 -0.93 -10.74
CA ARG A 30 -10.28 -2.12 -11.60
C ARG A 30 -8.98 -2.59 -12.24
N ILE A 31 -8.16 -1.67 -12.73
CA ILE A 31 -6.84 -2.00 -13.31
C ILE A 31 -5.94 -2.60 -12.24
N THR A 32 -5.88 -2.01 -11.06
CA THR A 32 -5.04 -2.52 -9.97
C THR A 32 -5.56 -3.84 -9.43
N THR A 33 -6.88 -4.05 -9.36
CA THR A 33 -7.49 -5.36 -9.03
C THR A 33 -7.10 -6.41 -10.07
N PHE A 34 -7.08 -6.07 -11.36
CA PHE A 34 -6.64 -6.99 -12.40
C PHE A 34 -5.19 -7.42 -12.19
N TYR A 35 -4.26 -6.49 -12.02
CA TYR A 35 -2.85 -6.81 -11.76
C TYR A 35 -2.65 -7.54 -10.42
N GLN A 36 -3.39 -7.17 -9.38
CA GLN A 36 -3.36 -7.85 -8.09
C GLN A 36 -3.82 -9.31 -8.21
N LYS A 37 -4.86 -9.59 -9.00
CA LYS A 37 -5.30 -10.96 -9.28
C LYS A 37 -4.28 -11.71 -10.13
N LEU A 38 -3.67 -11.07 -11.12
CA LEU A 38 -2.62 -11.70 -11.93
C LEU A 38 -1.43 -12.17 -11.08
N ILE A 39 -0.92 -11.35 -10.16
CA ILE A 39 0.20 -11.75 -9.30
C ILE A 39 -0.16 -12.81 -8.25
N GLN A 40 -1.45 -12.96 -7.94
CA GLN A 40 -1.96 -14.02 -7.05
C GLN A 40 -2.14 -15.34 -7.79
N ILE A 41 -2.62 -15.31 -9.03
CA ILE A 41 -2.89 -16.50 -9.84
C ILE A 41 -1.61 -17.03 -10.51
N LEU A 42 -0.80 -16.14 -11.07
CA LEU A 42 0.41 -16.48 -11.83
C LEU A 42 1.65 -16.39 -10.94
N THR A 43 1.73 -17.26 -9.92
CA THR A 43 2.79 -17.23 -8.89
C THR A 43 4.19 -17.32 -9.49
N GLU A 44 4.39 -18.16 -10.52
CA GLU A 44 5.68 -18.32 -11.22
C GLU A 44 6.11 -17.06 -11.97
N LEU A 45 5.15 -16.26 -12.45
CA LEU A 45 5.42 -15.02 -13.19
C LEU A 45 5.35 -13.78 -12.31
N ARG A 46 5.05 -13.93 -11.02
CA ARG A 46 4.83 -12.82 -10.08
C ARG A 46 5.99 -11.82 -10.09
N LEU A 47 7.22 -12.30 -10.00
CA LEU A 47 8.41 -11.42 -10.00
C LEU A 47 8.59 -10.70 -11.33
N GLN A 48 8.31 -11.37 -12.45
CA GLN A 48 8.41 -10.76 -13.78
C GLN A 48 7.36 -9.65 -13.95
N ILE A 49 6.14 -9.89 -13.48
CA ILE A 49 5.05 -8.90 -13.50
C ILE A 49 5.42 -7.69 -12.64
N LEU A 50 5.88 -7.91 -11.40
CA LEU A 50 6.27 -6.82 -10.50
C LEU A 50 7.46 -6.02 -11.06
N CYS A 51 8.46 -6.70 -11.62
CA CYS A 51 9.59 -6.07 -12.31
C CYS A 51 9.09 -5.21 -13.49
N ALA A 52 8.30 -5.78 -14.40
CA ALA A 52 7.78 -5.07 -15.56
C ALA A 52 6.95 -3.84 -15.18
N LEU A 53 6.11 -3.94 -14.14
CA LEU A 53 5.34 -2.81 -13.61
C LEU A 53 6.25 -1.75 -12.96
N SER A 54 7.29 -2.16 -12.25
CA SER A 54 8.22 -1.23 -11.60
C SER A 54 9.11 -0.47 -12.58
N LEU A 55 9.43 -1.08 -13.72
CA LEU A 55 10.18 -0.45 -14.82
C LEU A 55 9.34 0.56 -15.61
N GLN A 56 8.02 0.52 -15.46
CA GLN A 56 7.17 1.51 -16.10
C GLN A 56 7.35 2.86 -15.41
N ASP A 57 8.03 3.78 -16.11
CA ASP A 57 8.32 5.12 -15.63
C ASP A 57 7.07 5.78 -15.04
N SER A 58 7.25 6.39 -13.86
CA SER A 58 6.24 7.13 -13.08
C SER A 58 5.09 6.33 -12.48
N LEU A 59 4.92 5.02 -12.73
CA LEU A 59 3.78 4.26 -12.19
C LEU A 59 3.76 4.24 -10.65
N ILE A 60 4.91 3.97 -10.03
CA ILE A 60 5.03 3.90 -8.57
C ILE A 60 4.77 5.28 -7.95
N SER A 61 5.40 6.33 -8.47
CA SER A 61 5.24 7.70 -7.98
C SER A 61 3.80 8.19 -8.16
N SER A 62 3.18 7.81 -9.27
CA SER A 62 1.76 8.02 -9.56
C SER A 62 0.89 7.36 -8.50
N LEU A 63 0.98 6.02 -8.32
CA LEU A 63 0.19 5.30 -7.32
C LEU A 63 0.35 5.88 -5.91
N TRP A 64 1.58 6.29 -5.56
CA TRP A 64 1.86 6.97 -4.31
C TRP A 64 1.12 8.32 -4.18
N GLN A 65 1.18 9.18 -5.19
CA GLN A 65 0.45 10.44 -5.20
C GLN A 65 -1.06 10.22 -5.06
N PHE A 66 -1.62 9.18 -5.69
CA PHE A 66 -3.03 8.87 -5.55
C PHE A 66 -3.39 8.48 -4.12
N LEU A 67 -2.59 7.62 -3.48
CA LEU A 67 -2.79 7.26 -2.06
C LEU A 67 -2.68 8.48 -1.15
N ASN A 68 -1.73 9.38 -1.40
CA ASN A 68 -1.59 10.63 -0.67
C ASN A 68 -2.77 11.59 -0.85
N ASN A 69 -3.43 11.55 -2.01
CA ASN A 69 -4.58 12.41 -2.29
C ASN A 69 -5.88 11.93 -1.66
N ILE A 70 -5.94 10.71 -1.12
CA ILE A 70 -7.13 10.15 -0.45
C ILE A 70 -7.49 10.94 0.82
N GLY A 71 -6.48 11.43 1.53
CA GLY A 71 -6.68 12.14 2.79
C GLY A 71 -5.37 12.34 3.55
N SER A 72 -5.44 13.03 4.69
CA SER A 72 -4.27 13.21 5.56
C SER A 72 -3.68 11.86 5.98
N THR A 73 -2.36 11.73 6.03
CA THR A 73 -1.67 10.46 6.36
C THR A 73 -2.07 9.33 5.39
N CYS A 74 -1.98 9.58 4.09
CA CYS A 74 -2.29 8.60 3.03
C CYS A 74 -3.72 8.02 3.10
N GLY A 75 -4.69 8.80 3.59
CA GLY A 75 -6.07 8.35 3.73
C GLY A 75 -6.32 7.31 4.83
N LEU A 76 -5.49 7.27 5.87
CA LEU A 76 -5.61 6.29 6.97
C LEU A 76 -7.03 6.20 7.54
N LYS A 77 -7.64 7.33 7.91
CA LYS A 77 -8.96 7.36 8.55
C LYS A 77 -10.03 6.87 7.59
N GLU A 78 -9.94 7.29 6.34
CA GLU A 78 -10.85 6.99 5.26
C GLU A 78 -10.82 5.48 4.93
N LEU A 79 -9.63 4.92 4.75
CA LEU A 79 -9.42 3.50 4.46
C LEU A 79 -9.82 2.61 5.64
N LEU A 80 -9.55 3.01 6.89
CA LEU A 80 -10.01 2.28 8.07
C LEU A 80 -11.53 2.29 8.20
N LYS A 81 -12.18 3.43 7.95
CA LYS A 81 -13.65 3.51 7.93
C LYS A 81 -14.24 2.56 6.89
N ILE A 82 -13.67 2.52 5.68
CA ILE A 82 -14.07 1.58 4.63
C ILE A 82 -13.88 0.13 5.11
N TYR A 83 -12.77 -0.20 5.76
CA TYR A 83 -12.51 -1.54 6.29
C TYR A 83 -13.48 -1.94 7.43
N GLU A 84 -13.83 -0.99 8.28
CA GLU A 84 -14.74 -1.21 9.42
C GLU A 84 -16.18 -1.45 8.97
N MET A 85 -16.64 -0.68 7.98
CA MET A 85 -18.01 -0.75 7.43
C MET A 85 -18.22 -1.99 6.55
N ASN A 86 -17.21 -2.39 5.79
CA ASN A 86 -17.31 -3.47 4.81
C ASN A 86 -17.00 -4.85 5.40
N LYS A 87 -17.86 -5.33 6.30
CA LYS A 87 -17.72 -6.67 6.88
C LYS A 87 -17.93 -7.81 5.86
N GLU A 88 -18.69 -7.56 4.80
CA GLU A 88 -19.05 -8.57 3.78
C GLU A 88 -18.56 -8.24 2.37
N ASN A 89 -18.35 -6.96 2.03
CA ASN A 89 -18.01 -6.52 0.67
C ASN A 89 -16.61 -5.92 0.60
N TYR A 90 -15.65 -6.71 0.13
CA TYR A 90 -14.27 -6.25 -0.07
C TYR A 90 -14.20 -5.07 -1.06
N HIS A 91 -13.66 -3.92 -0.61
CA HIS A 91 -13.56 -2.71 -1.44
C HIS A 91 -12.31 -2.77 -2.36
N PRO A 92 -12.44 -2.53 -3.69
CA PRO A 92 -11.33 -2.61 -4.64
C PRO A 92 -10.11 -1.72 -4.34
N ILE A 93 -10.28 -0.66 -3.56
CA ILE A 93 -9.17 0.19 -3.08
C ILE A 93 -8.11 -0.60 -2.31
N PHE A 94 -8.50 -1.71 -1.66
CA PHE A 94 -7.57 -2.57 -0.95
C PHE A 94 -6.71 -3.42 -1.90
N ASP A 95 -7.18 -3.71 -3.12
CA ASP A 95 -6.33 -4.33 -4.14
C ASP A 95 -5.29 -3.35 -4.66
N LEU A 96 -5.67 -2.08 -4.83
CA LEU A 96 -4.73 -1.01 -5.16
C LEU A 96 -3.64 -0.88 -4.09
N LEU A 97 -4.05 -0.82 -2.82
CA LEU A 97 -3.12 -0.73 -1.70
C LEU A 97 -2.20 -1.95 -1.63
N GLN A 98 -2.73 -3.16 -1.81
CA GLN A 98 -1.92 -4.38 -1.84
C GLN A 98 -0.95 -4.40 -3.02
N LEU A 99 -1.39 -4.02 -4.22
CA LEU A 99 -0.52 -3.97 -5.40
C LEU A 99 0.63 -2.98 -5.16
N PHE A 100 0.32 -1.79 -4.65
CA PHE A 100 1.33 -0.80 -4.29
C PHE A 100 2.31 -1.34 -3.24
N CYS A 101 1.82 -2.04 -2.21
CA CYS A 101 2.68 -2.69 -1.21
C CYS A 101 3.56 -3.79 -1.80
N ASN A 102 3.05 -4.57 -2.77
CA ASN A 102 3.82 -5.60 -3.46
C ASN A 102 4.93 -4.99 -4.33
N LEU A 103 4.63 -3.90 -5.04
CA LEU A 103 5.63 -3.13 -5.79
C LEU A 103 6.68 -2.55 -4.86
N CYS A 104 6.27 -1.92 -3.76
CA CYS A 104 7.19 -1.36 -2.77
C CYS A 104 8.06 -2.44 -2.11
N SER A 105 7.51 -3.62 -1.81
CA SER A 105 8.29 -4.75 -1.27
C SER A 105 9.35 -5.22 -2.25
N TYR A 106 9.00 -5.31 -3.54
CA TYR A 106 9.93 -5.63 -4.60
C TYR A 106 11.06 -4.58 -4.66
N LEU A 107 10.72 -3.29 -4.74
CA LEU A 107 11.70 -2.19 -4.76
C LEU A 107 12.60 -2.18 -3.52
N ALA A 108 12.02 -2.32 -2.33
CA ALA A 108 12.77 -2.36 -1.08
C ALA A 108 13.74 -3.56 -0.99
N THR A 109 13.56 -4.57 -1.84
CA THR A 109 14.45 -5.72 -1.94
C THR A 109 15.53 -5.51 -3.00
N VAL A 110 15.17 -4.97 -4.18
CA VAL A 110 16.11 -4.86 -5.32
C VAL A 110 16.95 -3.59 -5.32
N LEU A 111 16.45 -2.49 -4.77
CA LEU A 111 17.21 -1.24 -4.71
C LEU A 111 18.38 -1.40 -3.75
N ASP A 112 19.57 -1.01 -4.19
CA ASP A 112 20.73 -0.92 -3.32
C ASP A 112 20.71 0.36 -2.46
N GLU A 113 21.79 0.61 -1.72
CA GLU A 113 21.89 1.81 -0.87
C GLU A 113 22.09 3.11 -1.66
N GLU A 114 22.75 3.05 -2.81
CA GLU A 114 22.98 4.22 -3.66
C GLU A 114 21.65 4.67 -4.27
N GLU A 115 20.95 3.74 -4.91
CA GLU A 115 19.68 4.00 -5.60
C GLU A 115 18.59 4.49 -4.63
N MET A 116 18.51 3.94 -3.42
CA MET A 116 17.47 4.33 -2.46
C MET A 116 17.81 5.62 -1.71
N TYR A 117 19.02 5.75 -1.16
CA TYR A 117 19.31 6.83 -0.21
C TYR A 117 19.88 8.08 -0.88
N LYS A 118 20.59 7.94 -2.00
CA LYS A 118 21.18 9.08 -2.70
C LYS A 118 20.38 9.44 -3.94
N GLU A 119 20.13 8.48 -4.82
CA GLU A 119 19.37 8.74 -6.05
C GLU A 119 17.87 8.92 -5.75
N GLN A 120 17.37 8.32 -4.67
CA GLN A 120 15.94 8.32 -4.31
C GLN A 120 15.06 7.85 -5.46
N LYS A 121 15.49 6.76 -6.11
CA LYS A 121 14.86 6.18 -7.28
C LYS A 121 13.43 5.74 -6.95
N TYR A 122 12.47 6.11 -7.81
CA TYR A 122 11.02 5.86 -7.70
C TYR A 122 10.27 6.59 -6.58
N LEU A 123 10.81 6.63 -5.36
CA LEU A 123 10.21 7.25 -4.17
C LEU A 123 11.28 7.96 -3.32
N THR A 124 10.91 9.13 -2.79
CA THR A 124 11.77 9.86 -1.86
C THR A 124 11.87 9.17 -0.50
N LEU A 125 12.93 9.43 0.26
CA LEU A 125 13.06 8.94 1.64
C LEU A 125 11.90 9.44 2.53
N GLU A 126 11.42 10.66 2.28
CA GLU A 126 10.23 11.19 2.94
C GLU A 126 9.00 10.35 2.60
N SER A 127 8.82 9.94 1.34
CA SER A 127 7.70 9.09 0.92
C SER A 127 7.77 7.70 1.58
N TRP A 128 8.96 7.10 1.63
CA TRP A 128 9.18 5.84 2.35
C TRP A 128 8.83 5.95 3.83
N SER A 129 9.26 7.04 4.48
CA SER A 129 8.98 7.33 5.88
C SER A 129 7.49 7.58 6.14
N GLN A 130 6.82 8.40 5.33
CA GLN A 130 5.38 8.63 5.44
C GLN A 130 4.59 7.33 5.25
N PHE A 131 4.99 6.49 4.28
CA PHE A 131 4.31 5.24 4.02
C PHE A 131 4.54 4.21 5.12
N SER A 132 5.75 4.11 5.68
CA SER A 132 5.99 3.24 6.84
C SER A 132 5.20 3.67 8.07
N LEU A 133 4.99 4.98 8.28
CA LEU A 133 4.11 5.47 9.33
C LEU A 133 2.66 5.04 9.11
N PHE A 134 2.17 5.20 7.88
CA PHE A 134 0.84 4.71 7.49
C PHE A 134 0.70 3.21 7.76
N LEU A 135 1.66 2.39 7.31
CA LEU A 135 1.65 0.94 7.51
C LEU A 135 1.63 0.57 8.99
N ASN A 136 2.48 1.20 9.81
CA ASN A 136 2.52 1.00 11.26
C ASN A 136 1.12 1.20 11.89
N GLN A 137 0.50 2.33 11.57
CA GLN A 137 -0.79 2.69 12.14
C GLN A 137 -1.92 1.81 11.59
N PHE A 138 -1.93 1.54 10.28
CA PHE A 138 -2.97 0.75 9.62
C PHE A 138 -2.94 -0.70 10.11
N VAL A 139 -1.77 -1.34 10.12
CA VAL A 139 -1.60 -2.73 10.58
C VAL A 139 -1.99 -2.88 12.05
N TYR A 140 -1.55 -1.95 12.91
CA TYR A 140 -1.96 -1.96 14.33
C TYR A 140 -3.48 -1.86 14.49
N ARG A 141 -4.13 -0.99 13.70
CA ARG A 141 -5.60 -0.84 13.73
C ARG A 141 -6.32 -2.07 13.21
N LEU A 142 -5.82 -2.73 12.15
CA LEU A 142 -6.37 -4.00 11.68
C LEU A 142 -6.36 -5.06 12.77
N ILE A 143 -5.22 -5.24 13.47
CA ILE A 143 -5.11 -6.19 14.58
C ILE A 143 -6.14 -5.87 15.66
N ARG A 144 -6.24 -4.60 16.05
CA ARG A 144 -7.20 -4.16 17.06
C ARG A 144 -8.66 -4.41 16.64
N ILE A 145 -9.02 -4.08 15.40
CA ILE A 145 -10.37 -4.31 14.88
C ILE A 145 -10.70 -5.80 14.86
N GLU A 146 -9.78 -6.67 14.41
CA GLU A 146 -10.02 -8.11 14.38
C GLU A 146 -10.08 -8.72 15.80
N PHE A 147 -9.32 -8.17 16.74
CA PHE A 147 -9.43 -8.50 18.16
C PHE A 147 -10.80 -8.11 18.73
N GLU A 148 -11.25 -6.87 18.51
CA GLU A 148 -12.57 -6.40 18.97
C GLU A 148 -13.73 -7.18 18.31
N ARG A 149 -13.57 -7.63 17.06
CA ARG A 149 -14.57 -8.42 16.31
C ARG A 149 -14.61 -9.90 16.72
N THR A 150 -13.59 -10.41 17.42
CA THR A 150 -13.46 -11.85 17.70
C THR A 150 -13.35 -12.08 19.19
N ILE A 151 -14.42 -12.60 19.79
CA ILE A 151 -14.48 -12.94 21.23
C ILE A 151 -13.61 -14.18 21.57
N THR A 152 -13.21 -14.95 20.55
CA THR A 152 -12.46 -16.20 20.67
C THR A 152 -10.96 -16.06 20.34
N THR A 153 -10.16 -17.02 20.82
CA THR A 153 -8.68 -17.14 20.71
C THR A 153 -8.12 -17.20 19.26
N SER A 154 -8.93 -16.99 18.22
CA SER A 154 -8.58 -17.20 16.81
C SER A 154 -8.26 -15.91 16.03
N VAL A 155 -7.97 -14.79 16.71
CA VAL A 155 -7.53 -13.54 16.05
C VAL A 155 -6.33 -13.77 15.15
N LYS A 156 -5.35 -14.56 15.61
CA LYS A 156 -4.16 -14.93 14.82
C LYS A 156 -4.54 -15.62 13.51
N LEU A 157 -5.41 -16.62 13.56
CA LEU A 157 -5.86 -17.36 12.38
C LEU A 157 -6.63 -16.46 11.39
N LYS A 158 -7.43 -15.50 11.88
CA LYS A 158 -8.12 -14.54 11.00
C LYS A 158 -7.13 -13.61 10.29
N LEU A 159 -6.15 -13.07 11.02
CA LEU A 159 -5.11 -12.23 10.43
C LEU A 159 -4.24 -13.02 9.44
N GLU A 160 -3.90 -14.26 9.77
CA GLU A 160 -3.20 -15.19 8.88
C GLU A 160 -4.03 -15.64 7.68
N ASN A 161 -5.33 -15.37 7.62
CA ASN A 161 -6.15 -15.58 6.42
C ASN A 161 -6.47 -14.28 5.69
N ASN A 162 -6.13 -13.13 6.27
CA ASN A 162 -6.38 -11.82 5.68
C ASN A 162 -5.20 -11.41 4.77
N GLN A 163 -5.42 -11.48 3.46
CA GLN A 163 -4.39 -11.18 2.46
C GLN A 163 -3.95 -9.70 2.47
N LEU A 164 -4.85 -8.77 2.80
CA LEU A 164 -4.50 -7.36 2.99
C LEU A 164 -3.51 -7.24 4.15
N TYR A 165 -3.85 -7.78 5.33
CA TYR A 165 -2.97 -7.78 6.50
C TYR A 165 -1.58 -8.34 6.16
N LYS A 166 -1.51 -9.53 5.55
CA LYS A 166 -0.24 -10.16 5.17
C LYS A 166 0.64 -9.26 4.32
N THR A 167 0.05 -8.67 3.27
CA THR A 167 0.78 -7.86 2.30
C THR A 167 1.33 -6.59 2.95
N LEU A 168 0.52 -5.90 3.77
CA LEU A 168 0.94 -4.69 4.46
C LEU A 168 1.98 -4.99 5.55
N HIS A 169 1.76 -6.04 6.35
CA HIS A 169 2.67 -6.45 7.40
C HIS A 169 4.03 -6.89 6.85
N GLN A 170 4.06 -7.62 5.73
CA GLN A 170 5.31 -8.02 5.08
C GLN A 170 6.15 -6.79 4.69
N LEU A 171 5.55 -5.81 4.03
CA LEU A 171 6.26 -4.58 3.67
C LEU A 171 6.72 -3.82 4.92
N LEU A 172 5.88 -3.75 5.95
CA LEU A 172 6.22 -3.06 7.20
C LEU A 172 7.50 -3.65 7.84
N ILE A 173 7.59 -4.98 7.92
CA ILE A 173 8.78 -5.67 8.43
C ILE A 173 10.01 -5.40 7.55
N LEU A 174 9.86 -5.49 6.23
CA LEU A 174 10.97 -5.20 5.30
C LEU A 174 11.50 -3.77 5.47
N LEU A 175 10.61 -2.79 5.60
CA LEU A 175 11.01 -1.39 5.81
C LEU A 175 11.63 -1.17 7.18
N HIS A 176 11.15 -1.85 8.22
CA HIS A 176 11.76 -1.83 9.54
C HIS A 176 13.19 -2.37 9.51
N GLU A 177 13.42 -3.54 8.92
CA GLU A 177 14.76 -4.14 8.77
C GLU A 177 15.70 -3.24 7.95
N ARG A 178 15.18 -2.59 6.91
CA ARG A 178 15.93 -1.65 6.10
C ARG A 178 16.29 -0.39 6.87
N ASN A 179 15.36 0.16 7.64
CA ASN A 179 15.61 1.31 8.51
C ASN A 179 16.67 1.00 9.59
N SER A 180 16.70 -0.23 10.11
CA SER A 180 17.71 -0.66 11.08
C SER A 180 19.13 -0.71 10.50
N ARG A 181 19.28 -0.94 9.19
CA ARG A 181 20.58 -0.88 8.50
C ARG A 181 21.03 0.56 8.29
N LYS A 182 20.12 1.41 7.83
CA LYS A 182 20.36 2.84 7.63
C LYS A 182 19.06 3.61 7.79
N SER A 183 19.01 4.45 8.82
CA SER A 183 17.78 5.14 9.19
C SER A 183 17.34 6.12 8.11
N PHE A 184 16.05 6.09 7.78
CA PHE A 184 15.35 7.08 6.95
C PHE A 184 14.08 7.62 7.63
N THR A 185 13.83 7.21 8.88
CA THR A 185 12.68 7.61 9.68
C THR A 185 13.11 8.39 10.93
N PRO A 186 12.27 9.29 11.46
CA PRO A 186 12.55 9.96 12.74
C PRO A 186 12.59 8.99 13.93
N ASP A 187 13.10 9.47 15.06
CA ASP A 187 13.05 8.72 16.32
C ASP A 187 11.60 8.40 16.73
N SER A 188 11.40 7.26 17.39
CA SER A 188 10.07 6.78 17.84
C SER A 188 9.05 6.51 16.74
N HIS A 189 9.50 6.27 15.51
CA HIS A 189 8.63 5.98 14.37
C HIS A 189 7.91 4.62 14.45
N TRP A 190 8.62 3.58 14.91
CA TRP A 190 8.14 2.21 14.85
C TRP A 190 7.33 1.83 16.09
N LEU A 191 6.15 1.26 15.87
CA LEU A 191 5.32 0.68 16.94
C LEU A 191 5.79 -0.72 17.32
N ILE A 192 6.43 -1.41 16.37
CA ILE A 192 7.11 -2.68 16.59
C ILE A 192 8.40 -2.38 17.36
N ARG A 193 8.58 -3.04 18.51
CA ARG A 193 9.75 -2.91 19.38
C ARG A 193 10.34 -4.28 19.64
#